data_AF-S9UN63-F1
#
_entry.id   AF-S9UN63-F1
#
_cell.length_a   1.000
_cell.length_b   1.000
_cell.length_c   1.000
_cell.angle_alpha   90.00
_cell.angle_beta   90.00
_cell.angle_gamma   90.00
#
_symmetry.space_group_name_H-M   'P 1'
#
loop_
_entity.id
_entity.type
_entity.pdbx_description
1 polymer ?
#
loop_
_entity_poly.entity_id
_entity_poly.type
_entity_poly.pdbx_seq_one_letter_code
_entity_poly.pdbx_strand_id
1 'polypeptide(L)'
;MRATLLRLDQTYGPHKAYKYSYMPDPRKLAPIETTQRTEVLPLSIRPPNSFVPNHEVFLEKTDIHRLAPTSDFKGTFKDWNDLMTCNKRELRTRGIPLMTRRAIRTAVLAFQNGNPPERFDTKEEWLYYKQFKTRDYSYRVIPELPEKYRPHQNGIDQAPVPDYNEINQMPEWAIKEEKTTSREEC
;
A
#
# COMPACT_ATOMS: atom_id res chain seq x y z
N MET A 1 59.33 58.99 19.04
CA MET A 1 58.06 58.27 18.85
C MET A 1 57.66 58.38 17.39
N ARG A 2 57.72 57.29 16.62
CA ARG A 2 57.34 57.28 15.20
C ARG A 2 55.81 57.27 15.11
N ALA A 3 55.24 58.30 14.52
CA ALA A 3 53.81 58.37 14.23
C ALA A 3 53.44 57.21 13.29
N THR A 4 52.80 56.18 13.83
CA THR A 4 52.00 55.24 13.06
C THR A 4 50.79 56.00 12.54
N LEU A 5 50.96 56.74 11.42
CA LEU A 5 49.85 57.15 10.59
C LEU A 5 49.21 55.86 10.06
N LEU A 6 48.25 55.35 10.82
CA LEU A 6 47.33 54.32 10.39
C LEU A 6 46.66 54.85 9.11
N ARG A 7 47.19 54.46 7.94
CA ARG A 7 46.58 54.66 6.63
C ARG A 7 45.29 53.82 6.58
N LEU A 8 44.28 54.24 7.34
CA LEU A 8 42.97 53.60 7.39
C LEU A 8 42.14 53.93 6.13
N ASP A 9 42.55 54.95 5.37
CA ASP A 9 41.80 55.46 4.21
C ASP A 9 42.35 54.96 2.88
N GLN A 10 42.56 53.64 2.72
CA GLN A 10 42.89 53.06 1.41
C GLN A 10 41.77 52.14 0.92
N THR A 11 41.22 52.45 -0.26
CA THR A 11 40.29 51.57 -0.98
C THR A 11 40.95 50.23 -1.31
N TYR A 12 40.19 49.14 -1.13
CA TYR A 12 40.68 47.77 -1.30
C TYR A 12 41.02 47.46 -2.78
N GLY A 13 42.17 46.81 -3.00
CA GLY A 13 42.66 46.42 -4.32
C GLY A 13 43.67 47.40 -4.96
N PRO A 14 44.41 46.94 -5.97
CA PRO A 14 45.53 47.70 -6.56
C PRO A 14 45.06 48.84 -7.49
N HIS A 15 43.94 48.67 -8.18
CA HIS A 15 43.49 49.65 -9.18
C HIS A 15 42.91 50.92 -8.58
N LYS A 16 42.22 50.84 -7.42
CA LYS A 16 41.59 51.96 -6.67
C LYS A 16 40.61 52.87 -7.44
N ALA A 17 40.47 52.69 -8.76
CA ALA A 17 39.58 53.45 -9.64
C ALA A 17 38.27 52.71 -9.96
N TYR A 18 38.20 51.40 -9.69
CA TYR A 18 37.02 50.58 -9.98
C TYR A 18 36.18 50.32 -8.73
N LYS A 19 34.85 50.35 -8.89
CA LYS A 19 33.88 50.04 -7.81
C LYS A 19 34.02 48.60 -7.30
N TYR A 20 34.32 47.65 -8.19
CA TYR A 20 34.56 46.25 -7.84
C TYR A 20 35.97 45.85 -8.29
N SER A 21 36.83 45.47 -7.35
CA SER A 21 38.24 45.17 -7.62
C SER A 21 38.44 43.98 -8.56
N TYR A 22 37.59 42.94 -8.43
CA TYR A 22 37.61 41.75 -9.28
C TYR A 22 36.71 41.85 -10.52
N MET A 23 36.00 42.98 -10.68
CA MET A 23 35.07 43.25 -11.78
C MET A 23 34.21 42.02 -12.19
N PRO A 24 33.35 41.50 -11.29
CA PRO A 24 32.50 40.36 -11.63
C PRO A 24 31.51 40.73 -12.74
N ASP A 25 30.98 39.73 -13.44
CA ASP A 25 29.84 39.92 -14.36
C ASP A 25 28.72 40.65 -13.59
N PRO A 26 28.19 41.77 -14.11
CA PRO A 26 27.11 42.51 -13.46
C PRO A 26 25.90 41.65 -13.07
N ARG A 27 25.62 40.56 -13.81
CA ARG A 27 24.53 39.62 -13.50
C ARG A 27 24.76 38.83 -12.22
N LYS A 28 26.01 38.66 -11.78
CA LYS A 28 26.33 38.02 -10.48
C LYS A 28 25.84 38.85 -9.30
N LEU A 29 25.71 40.16 -9.49
CA LEU A 29 25.25 41.09 -8.46
C LEU A 29 23.74 41.33 -8.51
N ALA A 30 23.04 40.79 -9.52
CA ALA A 30 21.59 40.87 -9.60
C ALA A 30 20.96 39.98 -8.50
N PRO A 31 19.97 40.48 -7.76
CA PRO A 31 19.29 39.69 -6.75
C PRO A 31 18.40 38.62 -7.39
N ILE A 32 18.10 37.56 -6.63
CA ILE A 32 17.13 36.52 -6.99
C ILE A 32 16.04 36.54 -5.93
N GLU A 33 14.84 36.97 -6.31
CA GLU A 33 13.66 36.91 -5.46
C GLU A 33 13.04 35.51 -5.47
N THR A 34 12.30 35.14 -4.41
CA THR A 34 11.66 33.83 -4.29
C THR A 34 10.22 33.96 -3.83
N THR A 35 9.31 33.28 -4.49
CA THR A 35 7.88 33.20 -4.15
C THR A 35 7.53 31.77 -3.74
N GLN A 36 6.83 31.58 -2.61
CA GLN A 36 6.45 30.25 -2.14
C GLN A 36 5.13 29.79 -2.77
N ARG A 37 4.97 28.48 -2.95
CA ARG A 37 3.70 27.94 -3.48
C ARG A 37 2.50 28.27 -2.59
N THR A 38 2.71 28.34 -1.27
CA THR A 38 1.68 28.67 -0.29
C THR A 38 1.16 30.10 -0.43
N GLU A 39 1.93 30.99 -1.04
CA GLU A 39 1.49 32.35 -1.38
C GLU A 39 0.52 32.35 -2.56
N VAL A 40 0.71 31.42 -3.50
CA VAL A 40 -0.15 31.26 -4.69
C VAL A 40 -1.41 30.44 -4.36
N LEU A 41 -1.25 29.33 -3.64
CA LEU A 41 -2.31 28.37 -3.36
C LEU A 41 -2.27 27.94 -1.89
N PRO A 42 -3.36 28.12 -1.12
CA PRO A 42 -3.41 27.65 0.25
C PRO A 42 -3.47 26.13 0.31
N LEU A 43 -2.96 25.56 1.41
CA LEU A 43 -3.12 24.16 1.74
C LEU A 43 -4.27 24.01 2.73
N SER A 44 -5.40 23.52 2.26
CA SER A 44 -6.56 23.21 3.09
C SER A 44 -6.53 21.75 3.55
N ILE A 45 -7.05 21.50 4.76
CA ILE A 45 -7.18 20.16 5.32
C ILE A 45 -8.68 19.89 5.53
N ARG A 46 -9.22 18.90 4.81
CA ARG A 46 -10.57 18.40 5.09
C ARG A 46 -10.66 17.78 6.49
N PRO A 47 -11.73 18.04 7.27
CA PRO A 47 -11.95 17.38 8.55
C PRO A 47 -12.25 15.88 8.36
N PRO A 48 -12.05 15.05 9.40
CA PRO A 48 -12.51 13.67 9.39
C PRO A 48 -14.03 13.62 9.24
N ASN A 49 -14.54 12.62 8.52
CA ASN A 49 -15.97 12.41 8.31
C ASN A 49 -16.45 11.14 9.04
N SER A 50 -17.74 10.86 9.03
CA SER A 50 -18.29 9.66 9.67
C SER A 50 -17.73 8.35 9.10
N PHE A 51 -17.40 8.33 7.81
CA PHE A 51 -16.78 7.18 7.15
C PHE A 51 -15.33 6.94 7.62
N VAL A 52 -14.59 8.01 7.90
CA VAL A 52 -13.22 7.97 8.40
C VAL A 52 -13.05 8.94 9.57
N PRO A 53 -13.46 8.54 10.79
CA PRO A 53 -13.45 9.42 11.95
C PRO A 53 -12.04 9.70 12.48
N ASN A 54 -11.11 8.76 12.28
CA ASN A 54 -9.76 8.80 12.83
C ASN A 54 -8.71 8.52 11.74
N HIS A 55 -7.48 9.01 11.96
CA HIS A 55 -6.36 8.76 11.06
C HIS A 55 -5.98 7.28 10.98
N GLU A 56 -6.19 6.52 12.07
CA GLU A 56 -5.97 5.07 12.07
C GLU A 56 -6.95 4.33 11.16
N VAL A 57 -8.24 4.68 11.25
CA VAL A 57 -9.30 4.13 10.38
C VAL A 57 -9.04 4.50 8.92
N PHE A 58 -8.49 5.70 8.66
CA PHE A 58 -8.05 6.07 7.31
C PHE A 58 -6.99 5.10 6.79
N LEU A 59 -5.97 4.83 7.60
CA LEU A 59 -4.87 3.94 7.24
C LEU A 59 -5.33 2.49 7.05
N GLU A 60 -6.30 2.03 7.84
CA GLU A 60 -6.96 0.72 7.62
C GLU A 60 -7.73 0.66 6.31
N LYS A 61 -8.56 1.68 6.03
CA LYS A 61 -9.34 1.74 4.77
C LYS A 61 -8.44 1.82 3.53
N THR A 62 -7.25 2.36 3.66
CA THR A 62 -6.27 2.40 2.56
C THR A 62 -5.47 1.10 2.40
N ASP A 63 -5.58 0.16 3.35
CA ASP A 63 -4.76 -1.04 3.42
C ASP A 63 -5.32 -2.17 2.53
N ILE A 64 -5.24 -1.97 1.22
CA ILE A 64 -5.86 -2.84 0.21
C ILE A 64 -4.86 -3.82 -0.41
N HIS A 65 -3.57 -3.49 -0.37
CA HIS A 65 -2.54 -4.19 -1.13
C HIS A 65 -1.47 -4.77 -0.21
N ARG A 66 -1.17 -6.06 -0.37
CA ARG A 66 -0.23 -6.80 0.50
C ARG A 66 1.16 -6.17 0.62
N LEU A 67 1.70 -5.61 -0.47
CA LEU A 67 3.03 -4.98 -0.48
C LEU A 67 3.02 -3.51 -0.02
N ALA A 68 1.86 -2.97 0.35
CA ALA A 68 1.71 -1.62 0.87
C ALA A 68 0.90 -1.66 2.17
N PRO A 69 1.45 -2.25 3.25
CA PRO A 69 0.75 -2.37 4.52
C PRO A 69 0.62 -1.00 5.17
N THR A 70 -0.48 -0.28 4.90
CA THR A 70 -0.66 1.09 5.43
C THR A 70 -1.11 1.08 6.89
N SER A 71 -1.84 0.06 7.30
CA SER A 71 -2.37 -0.14 8.65
C SER A 71 -1.28 -0.36 9.71
N ASP A 72 -0.12 -0.92 9.32
CA ASP A 72 1.03 -1.12 10.21
C ASP A 72 1.65 0.20 10.71
N PHE A 73 1.40 1.32 10.01
CA PHE A 73 2.03 2.61 10.31
C PHE A 73 1.15 3.57 11.12
N LYS A 74 0.07 3.08 11.75
CA LYS A 74 -0.81 3.90 12.61
C LYS A 74 -0.03 4.69 13.66
N GLY A 75 0.85 4.02 14.39
CA GLY A 75 1.66 4.65 15.45
C GLY A 75 2.72 5.64 14.96
N THR A 76 2.88 5.84 13.65
CA THR A 76 3.83 6.83 13.10
C THR A 76 3.25 8.23 12.96
N PHE A 77 1.93 8.38 13.08
CA PHE A 77 1.25 9.66 12.99
C PHE A 77 0.65 10.01 14.35
N LYS A 78 0.73 11.29 14.72
CA LYS A 78 0.17 11.76 15.99
C LYS A 78 -1.35 11.91 15.92
N ASP A 79 -1.83 12.51 14.84
CA ASP A 79 -3.23 12.87 14.64
C ASP A 79 -3.59 13.01 13.15
N TRP A 80 -4.84 13.41 12.90
CA TRP A 80 -5.35 13.62 11.54
C TRP A 80 -4.57 14.67 10.75
N ASN A 81 -4.23 15.78 11.39
CA ASN A 81 -3.56 16.89 10.73
C ASN A 81 -2.12 16.51 10.37
N ASP A 82 -1.43 15.78 11.24
CA ASP A 82 -0.10 15.25 11.00
C ASP A 82 -0.08 14.31 9.78
N LEU A 83 -1.06 13.41 9.67
CA LEU A 83 -1.21 12.54 8.49
C LEU A 83 -1.48 13.35 7.21
N MET A 84 -2.38 14.32 7.25
CA MET A 84 -2.84 15.06 6.06
C MET A 84 -1.80 16.05 5.51
N THR A 85 -0.94 16.57 6.37
CA THR A 85 0.12 17.53 6.00
C THR A 85 1.41 16.86 5.55
N CYS A 86 1.65 15.61 5.94
CA CYS A 86 2.87 14.88 5.64
C CYS A 86 3.19 14.77 4.14
N ASN A 87 4.36 15.28 3.76
CA ASN A 87 4.90 15.15 2.41
C ASN A 87 5.65 13.82 2.23
N LYS A 88 5.87 13.39 0.98
CA LYS A 88 6.61 12.14 0.69
C LYS A 88 8.01 12.09 1.33
N ARG A 89 8.64 13.25 1.53
CA ARG A 89 9.95 13.37 2.19
C ARG A 89 9.85 13.10 3.70
N GLU A 90 8.82 13.61 4.36
CA GLU A 90 8.57 13.38 5.79
C GLU A 90 8.16 11.93 6.05
N LEU A 91 7.33 11.35 5.18
CA LEU A 91 7.00 9.93 5.23
C LEU A 91 8.25 9.06 5.11
N ARG A 92 9.23 9.46 4.28
CA ARG A 92 10.52 8.78 4.18
C ARG A 92 11.34 8.88 5.46
N THR A 93 11.40 10.06 6.09
CA THR A 93 12.16 10.25 7.33
C THR A 93 11.56 9.48 8.50
N ARG A 94 10.25 9.22 8.49
CA ARG A 94 9.55 8.35 9.45
C ARG A 94 9.76 6.84 9.21
N GLY A 95 10.61 6.47 8.25
CA GLY A 95 10.93 5.07 7.97
C GLY A 95 9.90 4.32 7.11
N ILE A 96 8.93 5.02 6.50
CA ILE A 96 7.88 4.37 5.71
C ILE A 96 8.45 3.93 4.35
N PRO A 97 8.28 2.64 3.96
CA PRO A 97 8.74 2.10 2.68
C PRO A 97 8.14 2.81 1.46
N LEU A 98 8.81 2.69 0.31
CA LEU A 98 8.45 3.42 -0.92
C LEU A 98 7.01 3.16 -1.38
N MET A 99 6.56 1.91 -1.40
CA MET A 99 5.20 1.55 -1.86
C MET A 99 4.15 2.07 -0.89
N THR A 100 4.34 1.84 0.41
CA THR A 100 3.41 2.29 1.45
C THR A 100 3.28 3.81 1.48
N ARG A 101 4.38 4.58 1.45
CA ARG A 101 4.27 6.05 1.44
C ARG A 101 3.66 6.60 0.16
N ARG A 102 3.78 5.88 -0.98
CA ARG A 102 3.07 6.23 -2.21
C ARG A 102 1.58 6.00 -2.05
N ALA A 103 1.17 4.85 -1.50
CA ALA A 103 -0.23 4.54 -1.22
C ALA A 103 -0.87 5.58 -0.28
N ILE A 104 -0.22 5.86 0.87
CA ILE A 104 -0.69 6.87 1.84
C ILE A 104 -0.83 8.24 1.16
N ARG A 105 0.21 8.72 0.45
CA ARG A 105 0.14 10.05 -0.17
C ARG A 105 -0.93 10.14 -1.26
N THR A 106 -1.09 9.10 -2.07
CA THR A 106 -2.13 9.05 -3.10
C THR A 106 -3.52 9.06 -2.47
N ALA A 107 -3.73 8.30 -1.39
CA ALA A 107 -4.99 8.29 -0.66
C ALA A 107 -5.30 9.65 -0.01
N VAL A 108 -4.32 10.28 0.64
CA VAL A 108 -4.46 11.63 1.21
C VAL A 108 -4.87 12.65 0.13
N LEU A 109 -4.19 12.63 -1.02
CA LEU A 109 -4.52 13.53 -2.13
C LEU A 109 -5.92 13.24 -2.71
N ALA A 110 -6.28 11.97 -2.87
CA ALA A 110 -7.62 11.58 -3.33
C ALA A 110 -8.70 12.08 -2.35
N PHE A 111 -8.45 11.95 -1.05
CA PHE A 111 -9.35 12.44 -0.02
C PHE A 111 -9.49 13.96 -0.05
N GLN A 112 -8.39 14.72 -0.18
CA GLN A 112 -8.46 16.18 -0.34
C GLN A 112 -9.24 16.59 -1.60
N ASN A 113 -9.17 15.78 -2.66
CA ASN A 113 -9.91 16.01 -3.92
C ASN A 113 -11.40 15.60 -3.87
N GLY A 114 -11.89 15.06 -2.76
CA GLY A 114 -13.30 14.66 -2.63
C GLY A 114 -13.54 13.16 -2.57
N ASN A 115 -12.55 12.32 -2.93
CA ASN A 115 -12.72 10.87 -3.07
C ASN A 115 -12.34 10.12 -1.78
N PRO A 116 -13.29 9.56 -1.03
CA PRO A 116 -12.99 8.76 0.17
C PRO A 116 -12.27 7.45 -0.19
N PRO A 117 -11.55 6.82 0.75
CA PRO A 117 -10.87 5.54 0.55
C PRO A 117 -11.86 4.37 0.56
N GLU A 118 -12.68 4.27 -0.49
CA GLU A 118 -13.71 3.26 -0.70
C GLU A 118 -13.28 2.27 -1.77
N ARG A 119 -12.27 1.45 -1.46
CA ARG A 119 -11.82 0.38 -2.36
C ARG A 119 -11.95 -0.96 -1.67
N PHE A 120 -12.24 -1.99 -2.45
CA PHE A 120 -12.30 -3.37 -1.99
C PHE A 120 -10.89 -3.87 -1.61
N ASP A 121 -10.78 -4.62 -0.52
CA ASP A 121 -9.53 -5.26 -0.13
C ASP A 121 -9.22 -6.42 -1.09
N THR A 122 -8.07 -6.37 -1.75
CA THR A 122 -7.68 -7.35 -2.78
C THR A 122 -6.75 -8.44 -2.24
N LYS A 123 -6.45 -8.44 -0.94
CA LYS A 123 -5.48 -9.36 -0.32
C LYS A 123 -5.90 -10.82 -0.48
N GLU A 124 -7.13 -11.17 -0.12
CA GLU A 124 -7.66 -12.54 -0.13
C GLU A 124 -7.85 -13.04 -1.57
N GLU A 125 -8.41 -12.20 -2.43
CA GLU A 125 -8.57 -12.51 -3.86
C GLU A 125 -7.20 -12.83 -4.48
N TRP A 126 -6.20 -11.98 -4.24
CA TRP A 126 -4.87 -12.20 -4.77
C TRP A 126 -4.18 -13.44 -4.17
N LEU A 127 -4.43 -13.75 -2.89
CA LEU A 127 -3.94 -14.98 -2.26
C LEU A 127 -4.52 -16.24 -2.92
N TYR A 128 -5.80 -16.23 -3.25
CA TYR A 128 -6.44 -17.31 -4.00
C TYR A 128 -5.76 -17.51 -5.36
N TYR A 129 -5.59 -16.44 -6.15
CA TYR A 129 -4.98 -16.56 -7.47
C TYR A 129 -3.48 -16.90 -7.42
N LYS A 130 -2.79 -16.54 -6.33
CA LYS A 130 -1.37 -16.83 -6.14
C LYS A 130 -1.06 -18.33 -5.98
N GLN A 131 -2.05 -19.16 -5.64
CA GLN A 131 -1.85 -20.60 -5.54
C GLN A 131 -1.54 -21.26 -6.90
N PHE A 132 -1.96 -20.64 -8.00
CA PHE A 132 -1.72 -21.14 -9.35
C PHE A 132 -0.37 -20.68 -9.90
N LYS A 133 0.27 -21.51 -10.72
CA LYS A 133 1.59 -21.24 -11.34
C LYS A 133 1.50 -20.31 -12.55
N THR A 134 0.81 -19.19 -12.39
CA THR A 134 0.80 -18.12 -13.40
C THR A 134 2.13 -17.36 -13.38
N ARG A 135 2.69 -17.04 -14.55
CA ARG A 135 3.99 -16.34 -14.66
C ARG A 135 3.88 -14.85 -14.34
N ASP A 136 2.74 -14.26 -14.66
CA ASP A 136 2.44 -12.83 -14.68
C ASP A 136 1.41 -12.41 -13.64
N TYR A 137 0.87 -13.35 -12.85
CA TYR A 137 -0.18 -13.11 -11.85
C TYR A 137 -1.47 -12.48 -12.43
N SER A 138 -1.83 -12.82 -13.68
CA SER A 138 -2.93 -12.20 -14.43
C SER A 138 -4.34 -12.66 -14.03
N TYR A 139 -4.57 -13.07 -12.79
CA TYR A 139 -5.85 -13.62 -12.31
C TYR A 139 -6.37 -14.83 -13.13
N ARG A 140 -5.46 -15.60 -13.74
CA ARG A 140 -5.78 -16.83 -14.46
C ARG A 140 -5.63 -18.05 -13.57
N VAL A 141 -6.34 -19.12 -13.93
CA VAL A 141 -6.23 -20.42 -13.28
C VAL A 141 -5.44 -21.34 -14.21
N ILE A 142 -4.22 -21.70 -13.80
CA ILE A 142 -3.38 -22.69 -14.48
C ILE A 142 -3.15 -23.82 -13.49
N PRO A 143 -3.86 -24.95 -13.61
CA PRO A 143 -3.66 -26.09 -12.74
C PRO A 143 -2.31 -26.76 -13.04
N GLU A 144 -1.70 -27.34 -12.01
CA GLU A 144 -0.55 -28.21 -12.18
C GLU A 144 -1.03 -29.56 -12.71
N LEU A 145 -0.41 -30.03 -13.81
CA LEU A 145 -0.65 -31.36 -14.33
C LEU A 145 0.44 -32.31 -13.78
N PRO A 146 0.11 -33.24 -12.87
CA PRO A 146 1.08 -34.19 -12.36
C PRO A 146 1.47 -35.21 -13.43
N GLU A 147 2.66 -35.83 -13.29
CA GLU A 147 3.14 -36.86 -14.22
C GLU A 147 2.16 -38.03 -14.36
N LYS A 148 1.56 -38.44 -13.24
CA LYS A 148 0.56 -39.51 -13.17
C LYS A 148 -0.81 -38.93 -12.85
N TYR A 149 -1.58 -38.69 -13.90
CA TYR A 149 -2.94 -38.14 -13.80
C TYR A 149 -4.00 -39.19 -14.16
N ARG A 150 -3.59 -40.40 -14.56
CA ARG A 150 -4.49 -41.52 -14.84
C ARG A 150 -4.33 -42.63 -13.80
N PRO A 151 -5.43 -43.27 -13.35
CA PRO A 151 -5.39 -44.26 -12.27
C PRO A 151 -4.52 -45.49 -12.59
N HIS A 152 -4.50 -45.95 -13.85
CA HIS A 152 -3.66 -47.10 -14.24
C HIS A 152 -2.15 -46.84 -14.09
N GLN A 153 -1.70 -45.59 -14.21
CA GLN A 153 -0.29 -45.21 -14.01
C GLN A 153 0.10 -45.28 -12.52
N ASN A 154 -0.89 -45.25 -11.61
CA ASN A 154 -0.73 -45.33 -10.17
C ASN A 154 -0.81 -46.78 -9.64
N GLY A 155 -0.88 -47.78 -10.52
CA GLY A 155 -0.97 -49.20 -10.14
C GLY A 155 -2.40 -49.69 -9.86
N ILE A 156 -3.43 -48.90 -10.19
CA ILE A 156 -4.82 -49.40 -10.20
C ILE A 156 -5.02 -50.23 -11.46
N ASP A 157 -5.10 -51.55 -11.29
CA ASP A 157 -5.16 -52.53 -12.38
C ASP A 157 -6.44 -52.40 -13.23
N GLN A 158 -7.59 -52.29 -12.56
CA GLN A 158 -8.90 -52.14 -13.20
C GLN A 158 -9.81 -51.22 -12.40
N ALA A 159 -10.92 -50.82 -13.01
CA ALA A 159 -11.94 -50.01 -12.32
C ALA A 159 -12.48 -50.77 -11.10
N PRO A 160 -12.67 -50.10 -9.95
CA PRO A 160 -13.26 -50.74 -8.78
C PRO A 160 -14.71 -51.14 -9.08
N VAL A 161 -15.01 -52.43 -8.94
CA VAL A 161 -16.37 -52.96 -9.07
C VAL A 161 -17.02 -52.91 -7.68
N PRO A 162 -18.15 -52.20 -7.49
CA PRO A 162 -18.83 -52.17 -6.21
C PRO A 162 -19.49 -53.52 -5.91
N ASP A 163 -19.59 -53.90 -4.64
CA ASP A 163 -20.35 -55.10 -4.24
C ASP A 163 -21.85 -54.80 -4.28
N TYR A 164 -22.50 -55.30 -5.34
CA TYR A 164 -23.94 -55.14 -5.55
C TYR A 164 -24.80 -55.83 -4.49
N ASN A 165 -24.28 -56.86 -3.82
CA ASN A 165 -25.02 -57.53 -2.75
C ASN A 165 -25.02 -56.70 -1.47
N GLU A 166 -23.93 -55.97 -1.21
CA GLU A 166 -23.78 -55.15 -0.02
C GLU A 166 -24.53 -53.82 -0.12
N ILE A 167 -24.45 -53.14 -1.27
CA ILE A 167 -25.13 -51.85 -1.47
C ILE A 167 -26.67 -51.97 -1.55
N ASN A 168 -27.19 -53.16 -1.84
CA ASN A 168 -28.63 -53.42 -1.94
C ASN A 168 -29.24 -53.92 -0.62
N GLN A 169 -28.45 -54.06 0.45
CA GLN A 169 -28.99 -54.42 1.75
C GLN A 169 -29.91 -53.31 2.28
N MET A 170 -30.97 -53.71 2.98
CA MET A 170 -31.82 -52.74 3.65
C MET A 170 -30.99 -51.99 4.69
N PRO A 171 -31.01 -50.65 4.69
CA PRO A 171 -30.34 -49.89 5.72
C PRO A 171 -31.05 -50.09 7.08
N GLU A 172 -30.31 -49.89 8.17
CA GLU A 172 -30.81 -50.18 9.53
C GLU A 172 -32.12 -49.46 9.88
N TRP A 173 -32.35 -48.27 9.34
CA TRP A 173 -33.59 -47.52 9.58
C TRP A 173 -34.79 -48.20 8.92
N ALA A 174 -34.64 -48.74 7.70
CA ALA A 174 -35.71 -49.47 7.02
C ALA A 174 -36.03 -50.79 7.73
N ILE A 175 -35.01 -51.49 8.26
CA ILE A 175 -35.20 -52.71 9.07
C ILE A 175 -35.94 -52.41 10.38
N LYS A 176 -35.70 -51.24 10.99
CA LYS A 176 -36.40 -50.81 12.21
C LYS A 176 -37.87 -50.45 11.92
N GLU A 177 -38.14 -49.82 10.78
CA GLU A 177 -39.50 -49.52 10.33
C GLU A 177 -40.30 -50.77 9.98
N GLU A 178 -39.71 -51.76 9.28
CA GLU A 178 -40.44 -53.01 9.03
C GLU A 178 -40.83 -53.74 10.32
N LYS A 179 -39.98 -53.67 11.36
CA LYS A 179 -40.29 -54.24 12.68
C LYS A 179 -41.40 -53.49 13.43
N THR A 180 -41.59 -52.19 13.18
CA THR A 180 -42.70 -51.42 13.76
C THR A 180 -43.99 -51.70 13.00
N THR A 181 -43.96 -51.69 11.67
CA THR A 181 -45.13 -52.02 10.84
C THR A 181 -45.63 -53.45 11.11
N SER A 182 -44.74 -54.44 11.21
CA SER A 182 -45.12 -55.82 11.52
C SER A 182 -45.69 -56.01 12.93
N ARG A 183 -45.45 -55.06 13.84
CA ARG A 183 -46.01 -55.05 15.20
C ARG A 183 -47.38 -54.37 15.27
N GLU A 184 -47.67 -53.46 14.34
CA GLU A 184 -48.94 -52.75 14.25
C GLU A 184 -50.00 -53.51 13.44
N GLU A 185 -49.59 -54.45 12.58
CA GLU A 185 -50.47 -55.32 11.79
C GLU A 185 -50.90 -56.63 12.50
N CYS A 186 -50.58 -56.81 13.78
CA CYS A 186 -51.04 -57.93 14.65
C CYS A 186 -51.88 -57.41 15.82
#